data_AF-A0A1C2HQL2-F1
#
_entry.id   AF-A0A1C2HQL2-F1
#
_cell.length_a   1.000
_cell.length_b   1.000
_cell.length_c   1.000
_cell.angle_alpha   90.00
_cell.angle_beta   90.00
_cell.angle_gamma   90.00
#
_symmetry.space_group_name_H-M   'P 1'
#
loop_
_entity.id
_entity.type
_entity.pdbx_description
1 polymer ?
#
loop_
_entity_poly.entity_id
_entity_poly.type
_entity_poly.pdbx_seq_one_letter_code
_entity_poly.pdbx_strand_id
1 'polypeptide(L)'
;MNKFTHILGAAAIGLLGGNIVGSGAHSATFDITLVFEDDTSTQIRNAFERAQTFWESKVLGYVDPLIDFGPLVVTAELLTSASPLSAASGTLASTTTMFRLNADRTWAYATSAVIGIDGADLDSMIAGGTLDNVVLHEMAHALGFGTGWYLTSRLGTVYNDLKDDMGNYIGEFGLAAYQESCDGSAVSVPIEGGGVAGTSGMHWAESWACGSDALMTGYLSEEATVSDVTLASLRDLGYVIAPVPLPATATMALSGIAFAGFLSRRRRPRRAAS
;
A
#
# COMPACT_ATOMS: atom_id res chain seq x y z
N MET A 1 19.53 -3.99 17.63
CA MET A 1 18.26 -3.80 16.91
C MET A 1 18.02 -5.11 16.18
N ASN A 2 17.17 -5.96 16.74
CA ASN A 2 16.92 -7.29 16.20
C ASN A 2 15.84 -7.16 15.12
N LYS A 3 16.25 -7.07 13.85
CA LYS A 3 15.35 -7.32 12.72
C LYS A 3 15.25 -8.83 12.52
N PHE A 4 14.04 -9.36 12.37
CA PHE A 4 13.83 -10.77 12.05
C PHE A 4 12.89 -10.92 10.85
N THR A 5 13.19 -11.95 10.05
CA THR A 5 12.33 -12.65 9.08
C THR A 5 11.95 -11.93 7.76
N HIS A 6 11.72 -12.74 6.72
CA HIS A 6 11.46 -12.34 5.34
C HIS A 6 9.98 -12.43 5.00
N ILE A 7 9.50 -11.55 4.12
CA ILE A 7 8.18 -11.62 3.49
C ILE A 7 8.35 -11.86 1.99
N LEU A 8 7.59 -12.79 1.41
CA LEU A 8 7.64 -13.08 -0.03
C LEU A 8 6.42 -12.47 -0.75
N GLY A 9 6.67 -11.62 -1.76
CA GLY A 9 5.65 -11.20 -2.72
C GLY A 9 5.39 -12.29 -3.77
N ALA A 10 4.15 -12.39 -4.26
CA ALA A 10 3.75 -13.48 -5.14
C ALA A 10 3.75 -13.16 -6.64
N ALA A 11 3.53 -14.24 -7.40
CA ALA A 11 3.40 -14.24 -8.85
C ALA A 11 1.97 -13.91 -9.30
N ALA A 12 1.84 -12.95 -10.24
CA ALA A 12 0.58 -12.66 -10.92
C ALA A 12 0.19 -13.81 -11.88
N ILE A 13 -1.04 -14.32 -11.76
CA ILE A 13 -1.62 -15.33 -12.68
C ILE A 13 -2.84 -14.72 -13.40
N GLY A 14 -3.04 -15.10 -14.66
CA GLY A 14 -3.76 -14.34 -15.68
C GLY A 14 -5.28 -14.16 -15.53
N LEU A 15 -5.77 -13.07 -16.14
CA LEU A 15 -7.16 -12.62 -16.30
C LEU A 15 -8.13 -13.75 -16.72
N LEU A 16 -9.22 -13.91 -15.97
CA LEU A 16 -10.44 -14.60 -16.39
C LEU A 16 -11.58 -13.59 -16.56
N GLY A 17 -12.20 -13.57 -17.73
CA GLY A 17 -13.32 -12.70 -18.06
C GLY A 17 -14.66 -13.32 -17.64
N GLY A 18 -15.43 -12.57 -16.86
CA GLY A 18 -16.82 -12.88 -16.53
C GLY A 18 -17.66 -11.59 -16.55
N ASN A 19 -18.82 -11.64 -17.21
CA ASN A 19 -19.77 -10.54 -17.28
C ASN A 19 -20.65 -10.52 -16.02
N ILE A 20 -20.79 -9.37 -15.37
CA ILE A 20 -21.85 -9.10 -14.39
C ILE A 20 -22.61 -7.86 -14.86
N VAL A 21 -23.94 -7.97 -14.88
CA VAL A 21 -24.88 -6.87 -15.16
C VAL A 21 -25.47 -6.44 -13.82
N GLY A 22 -25.33 -5.16 -13.47
CA GLY A 22 -25.97 -4.54 -12.32
C GLY A 22 -26.05 -3.02 -12.52
N SER A 23 -27.25 -2.45 -12.43
CA SER A 23 -27.53 -1.03 -12.64
C SER A 23 -27.58 -0.29 -11.31
N GLY A 24 -26.93 0.87 -11.22
CA GLY A 24 -27.10 1.83 -10.12
C GLY A 24 -25.89 2.75 -10.01
N ALA A 25 -26.08 4.04 -10.29
CA ALA A 25 -25.05 5.05 -10.10
C ALA A 25 -24.72 5.19 -8.60
N HIS A 26 -23.70 4.48 -8.14
CA HIS A 26 -23.00 4.73 -6.89
C HIS A 26 -21.58 5.16 -7.25
N SER A 27 -21.13 6.30 -6.71
CA SER A 27 -19.69 6.55 -6.59
C SER A 27 -19.16 5.39 -5.74
N ALA A 28 -18.54 4.38 -6.37
CA ALA A 28 -18.07 3.20 -5.67
C ALA A 28 -17.00 3.62 -4.67
N THR A 29 -17.37 3.71 -3.39
CA THR A 29 -16.42 3.77 -2.30
C THR A 29 -15.59 2.49 -2.37
N PHE A 30 -14.28 2.61 -2.22
CA PHE A 30 -13.41 1.44 -2.12
C PHE A 30 -13.81 0.60 -0.89
N ASP A 31 -13.82 -0.72 -1.05
CA ASP A 31 -14.21 -1.68 -0.01
C ASP A 31 -13.38 -2.96 -0.17
N ILE A 32 -13.01 -3.58 0.95
CA ILE A 32 -12.33 -4.87 0.99
C ILE A 32 -13.30 -5.89 1.59
N THR A 33 -13.54 -6.99 0.89
CA THR A 33 -14.31 -8.11 1.45
C THR A 33 -13.36 -9.22 1.88
N LEU A 34 -13.36 -9.54 3.17
CA LEU A 34 -12.56 -10.64 3.72
C LEU A 34 -13.30 -11.98 3.62
N VAL A 35 -12.59 -13.00 3.14
CA VAL A 35 -13.03 -14.39 3.09
C VAL A 35 -12.11 -15.23 3.96
N PHE A 36 -12.69 -15.97 4.90
CA PHE A 36 -11.97 -16.83 5.83
C PHE A 36 -12.44 -18.27 5.69
N GLU A 37 -11.53 -19.23 5.84
CA GLU A 37 -11.89 -20.63 6.05
C GLU A 37 -12.56 -20.82 7.42
N ASP A 38 -13.44 -21.82 7.53
CA ASP A 38 -14.29 -22.03 8.72
C ASP A 38 -13.48 -22.19 10.02
N ASP A 39 -12.30 -22.78 9.95
CA ASP A 39 -11.40 -23.04 11.07
C ASP A 39 -10.34 -21.94 11.30
N THR A 40 -10.39 -20.83 10.55
CA THR A 40 -9.47 -19.70 10.76
C THR A 40 -9.61 -19.15 12.17
N SER A 41 -8.48 -19.08 12.91
CA SER A 41 -8.45 -18.63 14.30
C SER A 41 -8.91 -17.18 14.47
N THR A 42 -9.44 -16.85 15.65
CA THR A 42 -9.87 -15.49 15.99
C THR A 42 -8.72 -14.49 15.91
N GLN A 43 -7.49 -14.89 16.27
CA GLN A 43 -6.32 -14.02 16.18
C GLN A 43 -6.02 -13.61 14.73
N ILE A 44 -6.06 -14.55 13.78
CA ILE A 44 -5.87 -14.26 12.36
C ILE A 44 -7.00 -13.37 11.85
N ARG A 45 -8.27 -13.73 12.12
CA ARG A 45 -9.44 -12.92 11.72
C ARG A 45 -9.30 -11.46 12.16
N ASN A 46 -8.98 -11.26 13.44
CA ASN A 46 -8.82 -9.93 14.01
C ASN A 46 -7.65 -9.14 13.35
N ALA A 47 -6.55 -9.79 13.00
CA ALA A 47 -5.43 -9.13 12.32
C ALA A 47 -5.84 -8.66 10.92
N PHE A 48 -6.56 -9.49 10.16
CA PHE A 48 -7.10 -9.13 8.85
C PHE A 48 -8.15 -8.02 8.92
N GLU A 49 -9.07 -8.05 9.88
CA GLU A 49 -10.08 -7.00 10.08
C GLU A 49 -9.43 -5.65 10.46
N ARG A 50 -8.35 -5.66 11.25
CA ARG A 50 -7.56 -4.45 11.54
C ARG A 50 -6.87 -3.92 10.29
N ALA A 51 -6.26 -4.78 9.49
CA ALA A 51 -5.63 -4.39 8.23
C ALA A 51 -6.66 -3.83 7.23
N GLN A 52 -7.82 -4.49 7.09
CA GLN A 52 -8.95 -4.00 6.30
C GLN A 52 -9.33 -2.58 6.75
N THR A 53 -9.64 -2.40 8.03
CA THR A 53 -10.06 -1.11 8.60
C THR A 53 -9.01 -0.03 8.34
N PHE A 54 -7.73 -0.36 8.50
CA PHE A 54 -6.64 0.55 8.22
C PHE A 54 -6.63 0.96 6.74
N TRP A 55 -6.62 0.00 5.82
CA TRP A 55 -6.48 0.30 4.39
C TRP A 55 -7.71 0.98 3.81
N GLU A 56 -8.93 0.65 4.25
CA GLU A 56 -10.16 1.38 3.89
C GLU A 56 -10.17 2.82 4.42
N SER A 57 -9.45 3.11 5.52
CA SER A 57 -9.25 4.48 5.97
C SER A 57 -8.29 5.29 5.08
N LYS A 58 -7.45 4.61 4.30
CA LYS A 58 -6.42 5.22 3.44
C LYS A 58 -6.84 5.28 1.97
N VAL A 59 -7.51 4.25 1.48
CA VAL A 59 -7.97 4.14 0.09
C VAL A 59 -9.46 4.43 0.04
N LEU A 60 -9.82 5.57 -0.56
CA LEU A 60 -11.20 6.07 -0.57
C LEU A 60 -11.98 5.62 -1.82
N GLY A 61 -11.29 5.22 -2.87
CA GLY A 61 -11.89 4.94 -4.18
C GLY A 61 -10.84 4.79 -5.27
N TYR A 62 -11.31 4.91 -6.50
CA TYR A 62 -10.51 4.85 -7.72
C TYR A 62 -10.54 6.21 -8.44
N VAL A 63 -9.45 6.56 -9.11
CA VAL A 63 -9.38 7.78 -9.94
C VAL A 63 -10.35 7.68 -11.12
N ASP A 64 -10.51 6.47 -11.66
CA ASP A 64 -11.57 6.18 -12.62
C ASP A 64 -12.91 5.98 -11.89
N PRO A 65 -13.88 6.91 -12.02
CA PRO A 65 -15.16 6.82 -11.30
C PRO A 65 -16.10 5.77 -11.90
N LEU A 66 -15.74 5.15 -13.04
CA LEU A 66 -16.54 4.13 -13.72
C LEU A 66 -16.16 2.70 -13.31
N ILE A 67 -15.26 2.55 -12.34
CA ILE A 67 -14.93 1.24 -11.79
C ILE A 67 -16.14 0.64 -11.07
N ASP A 68 -16.57 -0.52 -11.54
CA ASP A 68 -17.67 -1.33 -11.01
C ASP A 68 -17.22 -2.80 -10.86
N PHE A 69 -16.05 -3.00 -10.25
CA PHE A 69 -15.51 -4.34 -10.01
C PHE A 69 -16.09 -5.01 -8.76
N GLY A 70 -16.90 -4.28 -7.99
CA GLY A 70 -17.24 -4.65 -6.63
C GLY A 70 -16.04 -4.44 -5.68
N PRO A 71 -16.12 -5.01 -4.46
CA PRO A 71 -15.04 -4.91 -3.48
C PRO A 71 -13.81 -5.72 -3.92
N LEU A 72 -12.65 -5.33 -3.41
CA LEU A 72 -11.45 -6.17 -3.45
C LEU A 72 -11.69 -7.40 -2.56
N VAL A 73 -11.77 -8.59 -3.14
CA VAL A 73 -11.97 -9.83 -2.36
C VAL A 73 -10.64 -10.38 -1.89
N VAL A 74 -10.42 -10.45 -0.58
CA VAL A 74 -9.21 -10.98 0.03
C VAL A 74 -9.50 -12.26 0.79
N THR A 75 -8.95 -13.37 0.31
CA THR A 75 -9.04 -14.67 0.98
C THR A 75 -7.83 -14.86 1.90
N ALA A 76 -8.09 -15.12 3.18
CA ALA A 76 -7.07 -15.48 4.15
C ALA A 76 -6.95 -17.02 4.21
N GLU A 77 -5.72 -17.52 4.08
CA GLU A 77 -5.41 -18.95 4.16
C GLU A 77 -4.29 -19.21 5.17
N LEU A 78 -4.36 -20.35 5.86
CA LEU A 78 -3.27 -20.84 6.69
C LEU A 78 -2.45 -21.84 5.88
N LEU A 79 -1.21 -21.49 5.58
CA LEU A 79 -0.31 -22.37 4.84
C LEU A 79 0.18 -23.49 5.76
N THR A 80 -0.03 -24.73 5.32
CA THR A 80 0.52 -25.90 6.01
C THR A 80 2.01 -26.04 5.69
N SER A 81 2.76 -26.74 6.55
CA SER A 81 4.20 -27.04 6.37
C SER A 81 4.54 -27.82 5.10
N ALA A 82 3.54 -28.36 4.40
CA ALA A 82 3.70 -29.01 3.09
C ALA A 82 3.66 -28.01 1.92
N SER A 83 3.26 -26.76 2.17
CA SER A 83 3.29 -25.70 1.18
C SER A 83 4.76 -25.37 0.83
N PRO A 84 5.13 -25.33 -0.47
CA PRO A 84 6.47 -24.90 -0.89
C PRO A 84 6.89 -23.54 -0.32
N LEU A 85 5.92 -22.68 0.01
CA LEU A 85 6.13 -21.37 0.63
C LEU A 85 6.52 -21.48 2.11
N SER A 86 5.89 -22.38 2.88
CA SER A 86 6.27 -22.67 4.28
C SER A 86 7.58 -23.46 4.42
N ALA A 87 7.96 -24.18 3.36
CA ALA A 87 9.21 -24.94 3.32
C ALA A 87 10.43 -24.04 3.02
N ALA A 88 10.19 -22.80 2.58
CA ALA A 88 11.24 -21.79 2.39
C ALA A 88 11.54 -21.12 3.74
N SER A 89 12.68 -21.47 4.34
CA SER A 89 13.08 -20.96 5.66
C SER A 89 12.94 -19.44 5.77
N GLY A 90 12.12 -18.97 6.71
CA GLY A 90 12.01 -17.57 7.09
C GLY A 90 10.93 -16.75 6.38
N THR A 91 10.00 -17.37 5.65
CA THR A 91 8.86 -16.71 5.01
C THR A 91 7.66 -16.67 5.95
N LEU A 92 7.24 -15.48 6.39
CA LEU A 92 6.12 -15.37 7.34
C LEU A 92 4.74 -15.43 6.67
N ALA A 93 4.65 -14.89 5.45
CA ALA A 93 3.42 -14.82 4.68
C ALA A 93 3.71 -14.62 3.19
N SER A 94 2.65 -14.70 2.39
CA SER A 94 2.69 -14.44 0.95
C SER A 94 1.35 -13.92 0.45
N THR A 95 1.37 -13.08 -0.60
CA THR A 95 0.16 -12.53 -1.21
C THR A 95 0.13 -12.63 -2.72
N THR A 96 -0.84 -13.35 -3.27
CA THR A 96 -1.14 -13.41 -4.71
C THR A 96 -2.29 -12.49 -5.08
N THR A 97 -2.05 -11.55 -5.99
CA THR A 97 -3.05 -10.55 -6.42
C THR A 97 -3.46 -10.77 -7.87
N MET A 98 -4.77 -10.77 -8.12
CA MET A 98 -5.39 -10.78 -9.45
C MET A 98 -5.80 -9.38 -9.86
N PHE A 99 -5.55 -9.04 -11.11
CA PHE A 99 -5.83 -7.72 -11.67
C PHE A 99 -6.85 -7.77 -12.79
N ARG A 100 -7.65 -6.71 -12.90
CA ARG A 100 -8.56 -6.47 -14.02
C ARG A 100 -8.30 -5.09 -14.60
N LEU A 101 -8.35 -5.02 -15.93
CA LEU A 101 -8.29 -3.75 -16.66
C LEU A 101 -9.62 -3.02 -16.55
N ASN A 102 -9.56 -1.70 -16.35
CA ASN A 102 -10.71 -0.83 -16.51
C ASN A 102 -11.20 -0.77 -17.98
N ALA A 103 -12.36 -0.14 -18.20
CA ALA A 103 -13.05 -0.21 -19.48
C ALA A 103 -12.23 0.36 -20.65
N ASP A 104 -11.47 1.43 -20.41
CA ASP A 104 -10.59 2.05 -21.40
C ASP A 104 -9.18 1.43 -21.44
N ARG A 105 -8.90 0.46 -20.54
CA ARG A 105 -7.65 -0.30 -20.45
C ARG A 105 -6.42 0.55 -20.13
N THR A 106 -6.62 1.69 -19.48
CA THR A 106 -5.54 2.57 -19.00
C THR A 106 -4.95 2.10 -17.68
N TRP A 107 -5.76 1.45 -16.84
CA TRP A 107 -5.36 1.02 -15.51
C TRP A 107 -5.66 -0.46 -15.28
N ALA A 108 -4.77 -1.12 -14.54
CA ALA A 108 -4.98 -2.45 -14.00
C ALA A 108 -5.16 -2.36 -12.48
N TYR A 109 -6.34 -2.72 -11.98
CA TYR A 109 -6.69 -2.67 -10.56
C TYR A 109 -6.78 -4.06 -9.97
N ALA A 110 -6.38 -4.20 -8.70
CA ALA A 110 -6.57 -5.43 -7.94
C ALA A 110 -8.07 -5.70 -7.75
N THR A 111 -8.51 -6.92 -8.02
CA THR A 111 -9.91 -7.35 -7.83
C THR A 111 -10.06 -8.49 -6.84
N SER A 112 -9.04 -9.32 -6.71
CA SER A 112 -8.97 -10.33 -5.67
C SER A 112 -7.54 -10.63 -5.27
N ALA A 113 -7.36 -11.08 -4.05
CA ALA A 113 -6.07 -11.57 -3.55
C ALA A 113 -6.24 -12.78 -2.63
N VAL A 114 -5.19 -13.58 -2.53
CA VAL A 114 -5.05 -14.64 -1.53
C VAL A 114 -3.83 -14.30 -0.68
N ILE A 115 -4.05 -14.16 0.62
CA ILE A 115 -3.00 -13.93 1.61
C ILE A 115 -2.84 -15.21 2.43
N GLY A 116 -1.69 -15.87 2.28
CA GLY A 116 -1.33 -17.08 3.02
C GLY A 116 -0.38 -16.76 4.17
N ILE A 117 -0.76 -17.11 5.39
CA ILE A 117 0.09 -17.00 6.59
C ILE A 117 0.81 -18.32 6.82
N ASP A 118 2.12 -18.30 7.09
CA ASP A 118 2.85 -19.54 7.42
C ASP A 118 2.42 -20.08 8.79
N GLY A 119 1.75 -21.23 8.78
CA GLY A 119 1.32 -21.91 9.99
C GLY A 119 2.47 -22.42 10.86
N ALA A 120 3.66 -22.63 10.31
CA ALA A 120 4.83 -23.03 11.08
C ALA A 120 5.36 -21.88 11.97
N ASP A 121 5.22 -20.63 11.51
CA ASP A 121 5.72 -19.44 12.20
C ASP A 121 4.63 -18.69 12.99
N LEU A 122 3.36 -19.07 12.83
CA LEU A 122 2.21 -18.38 13.44
C LEU A 122 2.32 -18.20 14.96
N ASP A 123 2.67 -19.25 15.70
CA ASP A 123 2.79 -19.16 17.16
C ASP A 123 3.85 -18.15 17.58
N SER A 124 4.95 -18.06 16.82
CA SER A 124 6.03 -17.10 17.06
C SER A 124 5.59 -15.67 16.74
N MET A 125 4.83 -15.48 15.66
CA MET A 125 4.28 -14.17 15.29
C MET A 125 3.27 -13.66 16.31
N ILE A 126 2.42 -14.55 16.84
CA ILE A 126 1.46 -14.20 17.90
C ILE A 126 2.21 -13.84 19.19
N ALA A 127 3.18 -14.67 19.60
CA ALA A 127 3.96 -14.40 20.80
C ALA A 127 4.81 -13.14 20.71
N GLY A 128 5.33 -12.83 19.51
CA GLY A 128 6.13 -11.65 19.22
C GLY A 128 5.31 -10.40 18.89
N GLY A 129 3.98 -10.50 18.73
CA GLY A 129 3.12 -9.38 18.36
C GLY A 129 3.32 -8.86 16.92
N THR A 130 3.93 -9.65 16.03
CA THR A 130 4.27 -9.23 14.66
C THR A 130 3.20 -9.58 13.63
N LEU A 131 2.24 -10.44 13.97
CA LEU A 131 1.17 -10.89 13.06
C LEU A 131 0.42 -9.71 12.42
N ASP A 132 0.15 -8.65 13.18
CA ASP A 132 -0.59 -7.48 12.69
C ASP A 132 0.18 -6.74 11.61
N ASN A 133 1.49 -6.52 11.80
CA ASN A 133 2.34 -5.86 10.82
C ASN A 133 2.50 -6.73 9.56
N VAL A 134 2.62 -8.06 9.72
CA VAL A 134 2.66 -9.00 8.58
C VAL A 134 1.38 -8.90 7.77
N VAL A 135 0.20 -9.02 8.40
CA VAL A 135 -1.08 -8.94 7.67
C VAL A 135 -1.29 -7.55 7.06
N LEU A 136 -0.88 -6.49 7.75
CA LEU A 136 -0.95 -5.13 7.21
C LEU A 136 -0.08 -4.96 5.96
N HIS A 137 1.11 -5.55 5.96
CA HIS A 137 2.05 -5.58 4.84
C HIS A 137 1.46 -6.36 3.66
N GLU A 138 1.00 -7.58 3.90
CA GLU A 138 0.39 -8.42 2.87
C GLU A 138 -0.84 -7.76 2.24
N MET A 139 -1.65 -7.07 3.03
CA MET A 139 -2.80 -6.34 2.52
C MET A 139 -2.40 -5.19 1.58
N ALA A 140 -1.20 -4.61 1.72
CA ALA A 140 -0.68 -3.64 0.75
C ALA A 140 -0.38 -4.32 -0.60
N HIS A 141 0.19 -5.53 -0.58
CA HIS A 141 0.37 -6.33 -1.80
C HIS A 141 -0.95 -6.75 -2.43
N ALA A 142 -1.97 -7.05 -1.61
CA ALA A 142 -3.33 -7.33 -2.10
C ALA A 142 -3.93 -6.12 -2.83
N LEU A 143 -3.61 -4.89 -2.42
CA LEU A 143 -3.97 -3.65 -3.12
C LEU A 143 -3.17 -3.42 -4.42
N GLY A 144 -2.09 -4.17 -4.64
CA GLY A 144 -1.24 -4.08 -5.83
C GLY A 144 0.11 -3.39 -5.60
N PHE A 145 0.47 -3.04 -4.36
CA PHE A 145 1.81 -2.55 -4.06
C PHE A 145 2.86 -3.58 -4.51
N GLY A 146 3.88 -3.16 -5.25
CA GLY A 146 4.94 -4.04 -5.76
C GLY A 146 4.51 -4.92 -6.94
N THR A 147 3.39 -5.63 -6.79
CA THR A 147 2.85 -6.61 -7.74
C THR A 147 2.14 -5.97 -8.94
N GLY A 148 1.55 -4.79 -8.74
CA GLY A 148 0.80 -4.05 -9.76
C GLY A 148 1.61 -2.96 -10.48
N TRP A 149 2.84 -2.67 -10.04
CA TRP A 149 3.64 -1.58 -10.61
C TRP A 149 4.00 -1.77 -12.08
N TYR A 150 4.13 -3.02 -12.52
CA TYR A 150 4.48 -3.34 -13.90
C TYR A 150 3.82 -4.66 -14.30
N LEU A 151 2.76 -4.57 -15.10
CA LEU A 151 1.96 -5.71 -15.52
C LEU A 151 2.02 -5.90 -17.03
N THR A 152 2.35 -7.10 -17.49
CA THR A 152 2.43 -7.41 -18.92
C THR A 152 1.32 -8.36 -19.35
N SER A 153 0.58 -7.98 -20.39
CA SER A 153 -0.41 -8.84 -21.03
C SER A 153 0.25 -10.00 -21.78
N ARG A 154 -0.53 -11.04 -22.12
CA ARG A 154 -0.04 -12.13 -23.00
C ARG A 154 0.44 -11.64 -24.37
N LEU A 155 0.03 -10.44 -24.79
CA LEU A 155 0.42 -9.83 -26.06
C LEU A 155 1.61 -8.85 -25.90
N GLY A 156 2.20 -8.75 -24.71
CA GLY A 156 3.34 -7.86 -24.43
C GLY A 156 2.97 -6.42 -24.10
N THR A 157 1.68 -6.08 -24.01
CA THR A 157 1.23 -4.74 -23.56
C THR A 157 1.54 -4.55 -22.09
N VAL A 158 2.25 -3.49 -21.75
CA VAL A 158 2.52 -3.09 -20.36
C VAL A 158 1.39 -2.21 -19.85
N TYR A 159 1.00 -2.40 -18.59
CA TYR A 159 0.05 -1.57 -17.86
C TYR A 159 0.67 -1.07 -16.55
N ASN A 160 0.17 0.08 -16.07
CA ASN A 160 0.67 0.89 -14.96
C ASN A 160 2.10 1.46 -15.18
N ASP A 161 3.04 0.65 -15.67
CA ASP A 161 4.38 1.05 -16.14
C ASP A 161 5.14 1.99 -15.20
N LEU A 162 5.23 1.60 -13.93
CA LEU A 162 5.83 2.41 -12.85
C LEU A 162 7.29 2.03 -12.58
N LYS A 163 7.95 1.32 -13.50
CA LYS A 163 9.34 0.88 -13.36
C LYS A 163 10.18 1.34 -14.55
N ASP A 164 11.41 1.78 -14.29
CA ASP A 164 12.38 2.04 -15.35
C ASP A 164 13.02 0.75 -15.89
N ASP A 165 13.82 0.86 -16.94
CA ASP A 165 14.56 -0.27 -17.55
C ASP A 165 15.53 -0.96 -16.58
N MET A 166 15.92 -0.29 -15.49
CA MET A 166 16.78 -0.84 -14.44
C MET A 166 15.98 -1.50 -13.31
N GLY A 167 14.65 -1.44 -13.37
CA GLY A 167 13.74 -2.00 -12.38
C GLY A 167 13.54 -1.12 -11.15
N ASN A 168 13.91 0.17 -11.16
CA ASN A 168 13.60 1.11 -10.09
C ASN A 168 12.18 1.66 -10.24
N TYR A 169 11.58 2.08 -9.13
CA TYR A 169 10.25 2.68 -9.14
C TYR A 169 10.31 4.15 -9.61
N ILE A 170 9.44 4.52 -10.54
CA ILE A 170 9.40 5.86 -11.16
C ILE A 170 8.00 6.48 -11.18
N GLY A 171 7.05 5.96 -10.37
CA GLY A 171 5.73 6.58 -10.24
C GLY A 171 5.82 8.03 -9.77
N GLU A 172 5.02 8.91 -10.37
CA GLU A 172 5.10 10.36 -10.18
C GLU A 172 4.88 10.74 -8.71
N PHE A 173 3.82 10.22 -8.09
CA PHE A 173 3.47 10.57 -6.72
C PHE A 173 4.43 9.94 -5.70
N GLY A 174 4.80 8.68 -5.88
CA GLY A 174 5.72 7.97 -5.00
C GLY A 174 7.13 8.56 -5.05
N LEU A 175 7.63 8.94 -6.23
CA LEU A 175 8.92 9.62 -6.35
C LEU A 175 8.89 11.00 -5.68
N ALA A 176 7.82 11.78 -5.90
CA ALA A 176 7.67 13.08 -5.26
C ALA A 176 7.63 12.96 -3.72
N ALA A 177 6.89 11.98 -3.19
CA ALA A 177 6.86 11.70 -1.76
C ALA A 177 8.25 11.28 -1.24
N TYR A 178 8.97 10.44 -1.97
CA TYR A 178 10.33 10.02 -1.60
C TYR A 178 11.32 11.19 -1.57
N GLN A 179 11.21 12.10 -2.54
CA GLN A 179 12.00 13.33 -2.58
C GLN A 179 11.71 14.24 -1.39
N GLU A 180 10.44 14.35 -0.99
CA GLU A 180 10.04 15.17 0.14
C GLU A 180 10.49 14.59 1.48
N SER A 181 10.26 13.29 1.70
CA SER A 181 10.45 12.69 3.02
C SER A 181 11.84 12.10 3.25
N CYS A 182 12.62 11.80 2.19
CA CYS A 182 13.79 10.93 2.31
C CYS A 182 15.02 11.40 1.54
N ASP A 183 14.92 11.60 0.22
CA ASP A 183 16.04 12.02 -0.63
C ASP A 183 15.59 12.98 -1.73
N GLY A 184 15.68 14.29 -1.45
CA GLY A 184 15.27 15.35 -2.37
C GLY A 184 16.04 15.42 -3.70
N SER A 185 17.08 14.62 -3.89
CA SER A 185 17.83 14.52 -5.14
C SER A 185 17.53 13.26 -5.95
N ALA A 186 16.70 12.37 -5.42
CA ALA A 186 16.37 11.09 -6.04
C ALA A 186 15.69 11.29 -7.40
N VAL A 187 16.04 10.44 -8.36
CA VAL A 187 15.39 10.38 -9.69
C VAL A 187 14.50 9.15 -9.85
N SER A 188 14.54 8.23 -8.88
CA SER A 188 13.72 7.03 -8.76
C SER A 188 13.72 6.57 -7.29
N VAL A 189 12.80 5.69 -6.92
CA VAL A 189 12.79 5.04 -5.59
C VAL A 189 13.42 3.64 -5.74
N PRO A 190 14.48 3.32 -4.99
CA PRO A 190 15.12 2.01 -5.05
C PRO A 190 14.16 0.89 -4.63
N ILE A 191 14.02 -0.11 -5.50
CA ILE A 191 13.29 -1.34 -5.22
C ILE A 191 14.29 -2.41 -4.78
N GLU A 192 13.90 -3.29 -3.86
CA GLU A 192 14.76 -4.38 -3.41
C GLU A 192 15.16 -5.25 -4.60
N GLY A 193 16.47 -5.32 -4.88
CA GLY A 193 17.04 -6.06 -6.00
C GLY A 193 17.61 -7.42 -5.59
N GLY A 194 17.95 -7.61 -4.31
CA GLY A 194 18.56 -8.83 -3.76
C GLY A 194 17.60 -9.65 -2.89
N GLY A 195 18.03 -10.85 -2.50
CA GLY A 195 17.31 -11.70 -1.54
C GLY A 195 16.87 -13.07 -2.07
N VAL A 196 16.15 -13.83 -1.22
CA VAL A 196 15.51 -15.11 -1.57
C VAL A 196 14.43 -14.90 -2.63
N ALA A 197 14.18 -15.92 -3.46
CA ALA A 197 13.18 -15.88 -4.53
C ALA A 197 11.82 -15.42 -4.00
N GLY A 198 11.27 -14.34 -4.57
CA GLY A 198 9.99 -13.72 -4.17
C GLY A 198 10.12 -12.40 -3.39
N THR A 199 11.33 -11.93 -3.04
CA THR A 199 11.53 -10.59 -2.43
C THR A 199 11.88 -9.50 -3.44
N SER A 200 12.62 -9.88 -4.49
CA SER A 200 13.15 -8.96 -5.49
C SER A 200 12.04 -8.33 -6.33
N GLY A 201 12.08 -7.02 -6.49
CA GLY A 201 11.22 -6.27 -7.40
C GLY A 201 9.86 -5.83 -6.82
N MET A 202 9.54 -6.15 -5.56
CA MET A 202 8.20 -5.91 -5.00
C MET A 202 8.19 -5.14 -3.66
N HIS A 203 9.35 -4.85 -3.10
CA HIS A 203 9.51 -4.09 -1.85
C HIS A 203 10.36 -2.85 -2.08
N TRP A 204 10.27 -1.87 -1.19
CA TRP A 204 11.32 -0.86 -1.09
C TRP A 204 12.63 -1.54 -0.70
N ALA A 205 13.74 -1.10 -1.31
CA ALA A 205 15.06 -1.65 -0.99
C ALA A 205 15.42 -1.36 0.46
N GLU A 206 16.08 -2.28 1.17
CA GLU A 206 16.52 -2.00 2.55
C GLU A 206 17.53 -0.83 2.65
N SER A 207 18.18 -0.48 1.54
CA SER A 207 19.10 0.66 1.41
C SER A 207 18.42 1.99 1.12
N TRP A 208 17.10 2.02 0.94
CA TRP A 208 16.34 3.24 0.68
C TRP A 208 16.46 4.25 1.85
N ALA A 209 16.39 5.55 1.55
CA ALA A 209 16.77 6.62 2.48
C ALA A 209 15.76 6.89 3.62
N CYS A 210 14.53 6.37 3.52
CA CYS A 210 13.46 6.63 4.48
C CYS A 210 13.60 5.84 5.79
N GLY A 211 14.64 5.01 5.93
CA GLY A 211 14.91 4.25 7.14
C GLY A 211 14.29 2.86 7.13
N SER A 212 14.72 2.06 8.10
CA SER A 212 14.43 0.63 8.16
C SER A 212 13.06 0.26 8.72
N ASP A 213 12.29 1.23 9.20
CA ASP A 213 11.04 1.00 9.92
C ASP A 213 9.81 1.19 9.02
N ALA A 214 9.97 1.23 7.69
CA ALA A 214 8.80 1.18 6.84
C ALA A 214 8.28 -0.23 6.67
N LEU A 215 6.96 -0.31 6.67
CA LEU A 215 6.23 -1.54 6.52
C LEU A 215 6.61 -2.29 5.24
N MET A 216 6.77 -1.60 4.12
CA MET A 216 6.91 -2.23 2.80
C MET A 216 8.36 -2.51 2.36
N THR A 217 9.28 -2.67 3.30
CA THR A 217 10.59 -3.27 3.02
C THR A 217 10.53 -4.78 3.22
N GLY A 218 11.54 -5.52 2.74
CA GLY A 218 11.54 -7.00 2.79
C GLY A 218 11.72 -7.59 4.20
N TYR A 219 12.01 -6.77 5.20
CA TYR A 219 12.20 -7.18 6.59
C TYR A 219 11.38 -6.28 7.52
N LEU A 220 10.42 -6.87 8.23
CA LEU A 220 9.61 -6.12 9.18
C LEU A 220 10.38 -5.81 10.46
N SER A 221 10.21 -4.58 10.95
CA SER A 221 10.49 -4.22 12.33
C SER A 221 9.21 -4.24 13.17
N GLU A 222 9.36 -4.34 14.49
CA GLU A 222 8.22 -4.30 15.43
C GLU A 222 7.46 -2.96 15.34
N GLU A 223 8.16 -1.88 15.03
CA GLU A 223 7.62 -0.51 14.91
C GLU A 223 7.35 -0.12 13.45
N ALA A 224 7.06 -1.09 12.58
CA ALA A 224 6.88 -0.85 11.16
C ALA A 224 5.70 0.11 10.87
N THR A 225 5.93 1.13 10.04
CA THR A 225 4.93 2.15 9.68
C THR A 225 4.70 2.23 8.18
N VAL A 226 3.46 2.51 7.78
CA VAL A 226 3.16 2.81 6.37
C VAL A 226 3.67 4.21 6.04
N SER A 227 4.65 4.29 5.13
CA SER A 227 5.24 5.56 4.71
C SER A 227 4.34 6.30 3.73
N ASP A 228 4.51 7.63 3.65
CA ASP A 228 3.85 8.45 2.62
C ASP A 228 4.24 8.01 1.20
N VAL A 229 5.45 7.48 1.01
CA VAL A 229 5.91 6.89 -0.25
C VAL A 229 5.07 5.66 -0.62
N THR A 230 4.76 4.78 0.34
CA THR A 230 3.89 3.63 0.12
C THR A 230 2.47 4.07 -0.27
N LEU A 231 1.90 5.03 0.46
CA LEU A 231 0.56 5.56 0.13
C LEU A 231 0.54 6.22 -1.24
N ALA A 232 1.54 7.03 -1.56
CA ALA A 232 1.67 7.69 -2.85
C ALA A 232 1.84 6.68 -3.99
N SER A 233 2.53 5.56 -3.76
CA SER A 233 2.65 4.50 -4.78
C SER A 233 1.32 3.82 -5.12
N LEU A 234 0.37 3.76 -4.18
CA LEU A 234 -0.99 3.31 -4.47
C LEU A 234 -1.74 4.36 -5.28
N ARG A 235 -1.48 5.66 -5.05
CA ARG A 235 -2.04 6.72 -5.91
C ARG A 235 -1.56 6.58 -7.35
N ASP A 236 -0.30 6.23 -7.56
CA ASP A 236 0.25 5.92 -8.89
C ASP A 236 -0.34 4.65 -9.52
N LEU A 237 -1.07 3.82 -8.77
CA LEU A 237 -1.86 2.69 -9.30
C LEU A 237 -3.32 3.06 -9.59
N GLY A 238 -3.67 4.35 -9.50
CA GLY A 238 -5.01 4.85 -9.79
C GLY A 238 -5.96 4.82 -8.58
N TYR A 239 -5.47 4.62 -7.36
CA TYR A 239 -6.29 4.76 -6.15
C TYR A 239 -6.42 6.22 -5.71
N VAL A 240 -7.57 6.56 -5.12
CA VAL A 240 -7.77 7.84 -4.42
C VAL A 240 -7.37 7.66 -2.97
N ILE A 241 -6.31 8.34 -2.56
CA ILE A 241 -5.75 8.23 -1.20
C ILE A 241 -6.27 9.37 -0.32
N ALA A 242 -6.62 9.03 0.92
CA ALA A 242 -7.05 9.98 1.93
C ALA A 242 -5.95 11.02 2.21
N PRO A 243 -6.29 12.32 2.32
CA PRO A 243 -5.31 13.34 2.70
C PRO A 243 -4.72 13.03 4.06
N VAL A 244 -3.40 13.17 4.20
CA VAL A 244 -2.75 13.12 5.52
C VAL A 244 -3.23 14.35 6.31
N PRO A 245 -3.83 14.18 7.51
CA PRO A 245 -4.21 15.31 8.34
C PRO A 245 -2.97 16.14 8.66
N LEU A 246 -3.02 17.45 8.39
CA LEU A 246 -1.94 18.34 8.81
C LEU A 246 -1.75 18.23 10.33
N PRO A 247 -0.51 18.17 10.85
CA PRO A 247 -0.30 18.19 12.29
C PRO A 247 -0.94 19.46 12.86
N ALA A 248 -1.59 19.34 14.02
CA ALA A 248 -2.38 20.41 14.65
C ALA A 248 -1.57 21.72 14.90
N THR A 249 -0.24 21.64 14.84
CA THR A 249 0.67 22.78 14.89
C THR A 249 0.62 23.66 13.64
N ALA A 250 0.40 23.09 12.45
CA ALA A 250 0.29 23.84 11.20
C ALA A 250 -1.02 24.63 11.11
N THR A 251 -2.12 24.09 11.64
CA THR A 251 -3.41 24.80 11.73
C THR A 251 -3.37 25.93 12.78
N MET A 252 -2.61 25.76 13.86
CA MET A 252 -2.32 26.84 14.81
C MET A 252 -1.42 27.94 14.23
N ALA A 253 -0.44 27.61 13.38
CA ALA A 253 0.42 28.60 12.74
C ALA A 253 -0.36 29.50 11.76
N LEU A 254 -1.29 28.93 10.98
CA LEU A 254 -2.16 29.69 10.06
C LEU A 254 -3.14 30.62 10.80
N SER A 255 -3.65 30.20 11.95
CA SER A 255 -4.55 31.02 12.78
C SER A 255 -3.80 32.12 13.56
N GLY A 256 -2.53 31.89 13.95
CA GLY A 256 -1.66 32.91 14.55
C GLY A 256 -1.29 34.05 13.60
N ILE A 257 -1.02 33.75 12.33
CA ILE A 257 -0.69 34.76 11.30
C ILE A 257 -1.89 35.68 11.01
N ALA A 258 -3.10 35.13 10.98
CA ALA A 258 -4.33 35.91 10.79
C ALA A 258 -4.58 36.92 11.93
N PHE A 259 -4.23 36.57 13.17
CA PHE A 259 -4.39 37.46 14.33
C PHE A 259 -3.37 38.60 14.35
N ALA A 260 -2.12 38.34 13.93
CA ALA A 260 -1.07 39.36 13.85
C ALA A 260 -1.34 40.42 12.75
N GLY A 261 -1.93 40.02 11.62
CA GLY A 261 -2.33 40.94 10.54
C GLY A 261 -3.45 41.92 10.94
N PHE A 262 -4.32 41.53 11.88
CA PHE A 262 -5.39 42.41 12.37
C PHE A 262 -4.89 43.49 13.33
N LEU A 263 -3.83 43.20 14.10
CA LEU A 263 -3.23 44.13 15.06
C LEU A 263 -2.34 45.19 14.41
N SER A 264 -1.67 44.87 13.29
CA SER A 264 -0.79 45.82 12.59
C SER A 264 -1.55 46.89 11.78
N ARG A 265 -2.81 46.65 11.42
CA ARG A 265 -3.63 47.56 10.60
C ARG A 265 -4.17 48.79 11.34
N ARG A 266 -3.99 48.89 12.66
CA ARG A 266 -4.55 49.98 13.50
C ARG A 266 -3.67 51.22 13.69
N ARG A 267 -2.49 51.30 13.07
CA ARG A 267 -1.65 52.52 13.14
C ARG A 267 -1.59 53.25 11.80
N ARG A 268 -2.63 54.05 11.50
CA ARG A 268 -2.52 55.17 10.54
C ARG A 268 -2.34 56.48 11.31
N PRO A 269 -1.35 57.33 10.98
CA PRO A 269 -1.16 58.61 11.65
C PRO A 269 -2.25 59.61 11.20
N ARG A 270 -2.84 60.32 12.16
CA ARG A 270 -3.72 61.48 11.90
C ARG A 270 -2.90 62.59 11.25
N ARG A 271 -3.24 62.98 10.02
CA ARG A 271 -2.80 64.24 9.42
C ARG A 271 -3.49 65.39 10.17
N ALA A 272 -2.70 66.33 10.69
CA ALA A 272 -3.18 67.62 11.15
C ALA A 272 -3.56 68.47 9.93
N ALA A 273 -4.73 69.11 9.97
CA ALA A 273 -5.18 70.08 8.99
C ALA A 273 -4.75 71.48 9.44
N SER A 274 -4.25 72.27 8.48
CA SER A 274 -4.17 73.73 8.53
C SER A 274 -5.20 74.31 7.57
#